data_AF-A0A969BSP2-F1
#
_entry.id   AF-A0A969BSP2-F1
#
_cell.length_a   1.000
_cell.length_b   1.000
_cell.length_c   1.000
_cell.angle_alpha   90.00
_cell.angle_beta   90.00
_cell.angle_gamma   90.00
#
_symmetry.space_group_name_H-M   'P 1'
#
loop_
_entity.id
_entity.type
_entity.pdbx_description
1 polymer ?
#
loop_
_entity_poly.entity_id
_entity_poly.type
_entity_poly.pdbx_seq_one_letter_code
_entity_poly.pdbx_strand_id
1 'polypeptide(L)'
;ARWGKTGDFQHIGFGSILGEDRKMMKTRSGESVGLIEVLEEAVERAAKVIAEKNPDLPADEAAKIAETVGIGALKFAELSQNRLTDYVFSWDRMLALQGDTAPYLQYSHVRIRSIFRKLDAPFDATAAGIHLNEAAEIHLVRLIVRFGEILPTILEDHRPNLLANYVLELARAFHSYFEACPVLKAEEPIRSSRLALCELTARTLKQGLHLLGIDVPERM
;
A
#
# COMPACT_ATOMS: atom_id res chain seq x y z
N ALA A 1 -22.87 41.92 19.75
CA ALA A 1 -23.36 41.09 18.62
C ALA A 1 -22.59 39.78 18.62
N ARG A 2 -23.24 38.63 18.90
CA ARG A 2 -22.63 37.31 18.63
C ARG A 2 -22.60 37.16 17.12
N TRP A 3 -21.43 37.17 16.51
CA TRP A 3 -21.27 36.93 15.07
C TRP A 3 -21.51 35.43 14.85
N GLY A 4 -22.79 35.08 14.68
CA GLY A 4 -23.25 33.70 14.52
C GLY A 4 -22.76 33.12 13.20
N LYS A 5 -21.57 32.52 13.21
CA LYS A 5 -21.19 31.55 12.19
C LYS A 5 -21.67 30.18 12.66
N THR A 6 -22.57 29.56 11.89
CA THR A 6 -22.86 28.14 12.00
C THR A 6 -21.68 27.37 11.41
N GLY A 7 -21.15 26.40 12.14
CA GLY A 7 -20.07 25.53 11.70
C GLY A 7 -20.40 24.09 12.03
N ASP A 8 -19.96 23.17 11.17
CA ASP A 8 -19.96 21.74 11.47
C ASP A 8 -18.68 21.41 12.25
N PHE A 9 -18.82 20.83 13.45
CA PHE A 9 -17.72 20.48 14.33
C PHE A 9 -17.75 18.98 14.56
N GLN A 10 -16.74 18.28 14.05
CA GLN A 10 -16.63 16.83 14.13
C GLN A 10 -15.42 16.43 14.97
N HIS A 11 -15.61 15.48 15.89
CA HIS A 11 -14.52 14.89 16.66
C HIS A 11 -13.99 13.63 15.95
N ILE A 12 -12.79 13.74 15.39
CA ILE A 12 -12.11 12.62 14.72
C ILE A 12 -11.27 11.86 15.75
N GLY A 13 -11.96 11.11 16.61
CA GLY A 13 -11.30 10.31 17.67
C GLY A 13 -10.48 9.14 17.14
N PHE A 14 -9.53 8.69 17.96
CA PHE A 14 -8.72 7.50 17.71
C PHE A 14 -8.53 6.68 18.99
N GLY A 15 -8.29 5.38 18.85
CA GLY A 15 -7.99 4.44 19.93
C GLY A 15 -6.54 4.57 20.43
N SER A 16 -6.22 3.80 21.45
CA SER A 16 -4.89 3.76 22.05
C SER A 16 -3.95 2.83 21.30
N ILE A 17 -2.66 3.18 21.29
CA ILE A 17 -1.58 2.30 20.83
C ILE A 17 -1.14 1.44 22.02
N LEU A 18 -1.31 0.14 21.90
CA LEU A 18 -0.99 -0.84 22.93
C LEU A 18 0.32 -1.57 22.60
N GLY A 19 1.09 -1.92 23.63
CA GLY A 19 2.17 -2.89 23.52
C GLY A 19 1.63 -4.33 23.43
N GLU A 20 2.52 -5.29 23.27
CA GLU A 20 2.19 -6.72 23.22
C GLU A 20 1.47 -7.22 24.49
N ASP A 21 1.68 -6.55 25.62
CA ASP A 21 1.02 -6.82 26.90
C ASP A 21 -0.41 -6.24 27.01
N ARG A 22 -0.90 -5.63 25.93
CA ARG A 22 -2.19 -4.91 25.84
C ARG A 22 -2.34 -3.72 26.78
N LYS A 23 -1.22 -3.16 27.26
CA LYS A 23 -1.19 -1.88 27.99
C LYS A 23 -0.70 -0.78 27.05
N MET A 24 -0.86 0.47 27.48
CA MET A 24 -0.32 1.62 26.75
C MET A 24 1.15 1.38 26.35
N MET A 25 1.46 1.60 25.07
CA MET A 25 2.81 1.40 24.54
C MET A 25 3.82 2.24 25.33
N LYS A 26 4.86 1.55 25.81
CA LYS A 26 5.99 2.12 26.55
C LYS A 26 7.28 1.50 26.05
N THR A 27 8.40 2.17 26.28
CA THR A 27 9.73 1.59 26.06
C THR A 27 9.95 0.41 27.01
N ARG A 28 11.00 -0.39 26.76
CA ARG A 28 11.40 -1.49 27.67
C ARG A 28 11.76 -0.99 29.09
N SER A 29 12.18 0.27 29.23
CA SER A 29 12.42 0.92 30.53
C SER A 29 11.14 1.42 31.22
N GLY A 30 9.99 1.37 30.55
CA GLY A 30 8.70 1.86 31.06
C GLY A 30 8.44 3.35 30.84
N GLU A 31 9.30 4.02 30.06
CA GLU A 31 9.22 5.43 29.69
C GLU A 31 8.33 5.63 28.44
N SER A 32 7.97 6.88 28.18
CA SER A 32 7.25 7.26 26.95
C SER A 32 8.16 7.05 25.75
N VAL A 33 7.63 6.44 24.68
CA VAL A 33 8.38 6.20 23.45
C VAL A 33 8.52 7.50 22.66
N GLY A 34 9.76 7.89 22.33
CA GLY A 34 10.02 9.06 21.49
C GLY A 34 9.71 8.76 20.02
N LEU A 35 9.01 9.67 19.33
CA LEU A 35 8.66 9.47 17.93
C LEU A 35 9.91 9.28 17.04
N ILE A 36 10.97 10.06 17.27
CA ILE A 36 12.21 9.96 16.51
C ILE A 36 12.79 8.54 16.60
N GLU A 37 12.83 7.97 17.81
CA GLU A 37 13.34 6.61 18.05
C GLU A 37 12.51 5.56 17.31
N VAL A 38 11.18 5.71 17.27
CA VAL A 38 10.29 4.82 16.50
C VAL A 38 10.57 4.91 15.01
N LEU A 39 10.73 6.14 14.47
CA LEU A 39 11.02 6.32 13.05
C LEU A 39 12.37 5.71 12.69
N GLU A 40 13.41 5.96 13.49
CA GLU A 40 14.75 5.40 13.29
C GLU A 40 14.75 3.87 13.38
N GLU A 41 14.07 3.30 14.37
CA GLU A 41 13.97 1.84 14.52
C GLU A 41 13.22 1.20 13.35
N ALA A 42 12.16 1.84 12.82
CA ALA A 42 11.45 1.37 11.65
C ALA A 42 12.34 1.29 10.41
N VAL A 43 13.16 2.34 10.18
CA VAL A 43 14.10 2.39 9.06
C VAL A 43 15.23 1.37 9.25
N GLU A 44 15.78 1.23 10.45
CA GLU A 44 16.85 0.26 10.75
C GLU A 44 16.37 -1.17 10.50
N ARG A 45 15.17 -1.51 10.97
CA ARG A 45 14.58 -2.85 10.76
C ARG A 45 14.25 -3.10 9.30
N ALA A 46 13.70 -2.11 8.59
CA ALA A 46 13.48 -2.21 7.15
C ALA A 46 14.79 -2.42 6.39
N ALA A 47 15.87 -1.73 6.76
CA ALA A 47 17.20 -1.89 6.15
C ALA A 47 17.72 -3.33 6.25
N LYS A 48 17.52 -3.99 7.41
CA LYS A 48 17.89 -5.41 7.60
C LYS A 48 17.12 -6.32 6.63
N VAL A 49 15.80 -6.13 6.53
CA VAL A 49 14.94 -6.91 5.62
C VAL A 49 15.34 -6.70 4.15
N ILE A 50 15.66 -5.46 3.75
CA ILE A 50 16.10 -5.15 2.39
C ILE A 50 17.46 -5.76 2.08
N ALA A 51 18.43 -5.67 3.01
CA ALA A 51 19.76 -6.24 2.84
C ALA A 51 19.74 -7.78 2.70
N GLU A 52 18.86 -8.46 3.45
CA GLU A 52 18.68 -9.91 3.33
C GLU A 52 18.10 -10.33 1.96
N LYS A 53 17.24 -9.49 1.36
CA LYS A 53 16.56 -9.79 0.10
C LYS A 53 17.33 -9.37 -1.14
N ASN A 54 18.07 -8.27 -1.06
CA ASN A 54 18.78 -7.67 -2.17
C ASN A 54 20.20 -7.27 -1.75
N PRO A 55 21.09 -8.24 -1.53
CA PRO A 55 22.43 -7.99 -1.00
C PRO A 55 23.29 -7.14 -1.95
N ASP A 56 22.96 -7.11 -3.23
CA ASP A 56 23.73 -6.43 -4.27
C ASP A 56 23.28 -4.98 -4.54
N LEU A 57 22.32 -4.44 -3.76
CA LEU A 57 21.88 -3.05 -3.93
C LEU A 57 22.97 -2.06 -3.51
N PRO A 58 23.19 -0.98 -4.27
CA PRO A 58 24.00 0.14 -3.83
C PRO A 58 23.53 0.68 -2.47
N ALA A 59 24.46 1.02 -1.59
CA ALA A 59 24.14 1.40 -0.21
C ALA A 59 23.19 2.62 -0.11
N ASP A 60 23.33 3.60 -1.02
CA ASP A 60 22.47 4.78 -1.08
C ASP A 60 21.05 4.44 -1.56
N GLU A 61 20.93 3.51 -2.51
CA GLU A 61 19.66 2.99 -3.00
C GLU A 61 18.96 2.15 -1.92
N ALA A 62 19.69 1.25 -1.25
CA ALA A 62 19.18 0.44 -0.15
C ALA A 62 18.67 1.31 1.02
N ALA A 63 19.38 2.39 1.37
CA ALA A 63 18.96 3.32 2.42
C ALA A 63 17.62 4.02 2.07
N LYS A 64 17.46 4.49 0.83
CA LYS A 64 16.20 5.12 0.38
C LYS A 64 15.02 4.15 0.39
N ILE A 65 15.26 2.90 -0.03
CA ILE A 65 14.23 1.85 0.01
C ILE A 65 13.87 1.53 1.46
N ALA A 66 14.86 1.38 2.34
CA ALA A 66 14.64 1.12 3.76
C ALA A 66 13.81 2.23 4.43
N GLU A 67 14.11 3.50 4.14
CA GLU A 67 13.34 4.63 4.63
C GLU A 67 11.88 4.58 4.13
N THR A 68 11.70 4.40 2.82
CA THR A 68 10.37 4.30 2.19
C THR A 68 9.53 3.15 2.79
N VAL A 69 10.17 2.00 3.02
CA VAL A 69 9.53 0.81 3.58
C VAL A 69 9.22 0.98 5.06
N GLY A 70 10.17 1.44 5.86
CA GLY A 70 10.01 1.61 7.30
C GLY A 70 8.94 2.64 7.65
N ILE A 71 8.99 3.82 7.03
CA ILE A 71 8.00 4.88 7.22
C ILE A 71 6.63 4.45 6.68
N GLY A 72 6.61 3.77 5.52
CA GLY A 72 5.39 3.21 4.95
C GLY A 72 4.72 2.19 5.88
N ALA A 73 5.51 1.30 6.49
CA ALA A 73 5.03 0.27 7.40
C ALA A 73 4.36 0.87 8.65
N LEU A 74 4.97 1.89 9.26
CA LEU A 74 4.38 2.61 10.40
C LEU A 74 3.05 3.27 10.03
N LYS A 75 3.04 4.04 8.93
CA LYS A 75 1.83 4.72 8.46
C LYS A 75 0.72 3.73 8.16
N PHE A 76 1.03 2.63 7.49
CA PHE A 76 0.03 1.63 7.14
C PHE A 76 -0.47 0.88 8.37
N ALA A 77 0.39 0.53 9.32
CA ALA A 77 -0.01 -0.15 10.55
C ALA A 77 -1.06 0.66 11.34
N GLU A 78 -0.93 1.98 11.36
CA GLU A 78 -1.93 2.89 11.93
C GLU A 78 -3.18 2.98 11.04
N LEU A 79 -3.00 3.33 9.75
CA LEU A 79 -4.10 3.67 8.85
C LEU A 79 -4.95 2.48 8.41
N SER A 80 -4.45 1.24 8.51
CA SER A 80 -5.19 0.04 8.14
C SER A 80 -6.16 -0.43 9.22
N GLN A 81 -6.05 0.08 10.44
CA GLN A 81 -6.95 -0.27 11.54
C GLN A 81 -8.15 0.68 11.58
N ASN A 82 -9.28 0.22 12.10
CA ASN A 82 -10.37 1.14 12.41
C ASN A 82 -9.85 2.15 13.46
N ARG A 83 -9.86 3.44 13.13
CA ARG A 83 -9.34 4.48 14.03
C ARG A 83 -9.94 4.42 15.43
N LEU A 84 -11.20 3.99 15.59
CA LEU A 84 -11.88 3.94 16.89
C LEU A 84 -11.49 2.73 17.76
N THR A 85 -10.69 1.80 17.25
CA THR A 85 -10.24 0.63 18.00
C THR A 85 -8.80 0.82 18.47
N ASP A 86 -8.52 0.38 19.69
CA ASP A 86 -7.14 0.20 20.15
C ASP A 86 -6.44 -0.85 19.27
N TYR A 87 -5.15 -0.67 19.00
CA TYR A 87 -4.36 -1.67 18.28
C TYR A 87 -3.07 -2.00 19.01
N VAL A 88 -2.59 -3.22 18.79
CA VAL A 88 -1.33 -3.72 19.33
C VAL A 88 -0.21 -3.43 18.33
N PHE A 89 0.74 -2.62 18.74
CA PHE A 89 1.95 -2.32 18.00
C PHE A 89 2.86 -3.56 17.93
N SER A 90 3.30 -3.94 16.74
CA SER A 90 4.20 -5.06 16.53
C SER A 90 5.10 -4.81 15.33
N TRP A 91 6.42 -4.74 15.58
CA TRP A 91 7.43 -4.56 14.55
C TRP A 91 7.39 -5.68 13.50
N ASP A 92 7.35 -6.92 13.97
CA ASP A 92 7.38 -8.10 13.12
C ASP A 92 6.17 -8.14 12.19
N ARG A 93 4.98 -7.76 12.69
CA ARG A 93 3.77 -7.72 11.88
C ARG A 93 3.82 -6.63 10.82
N MET A 94 4.21 -5.40 11.17
CA MET A 94 4.12 -4.28 10.21
C MET A 94 5.20 -4.30 9.12
N LEU A 95 6.37 -4.88 9.43
CA LEU A 95 7.48 -5.01 8.48
C LEU A 95 7.47 -6.34 7.71
N ALA A 96 6.50 -7.22 7.98
CA ALA A 96 6.37 -8.46 7.23
C ALA A 96 6.12 -8.19 5.74
N LEU A 97 6.78 -8.97 4.88
CA LEU A 97 6.61 -8.90 3.42
C LEU A 97 5.37 -9.65 2.91
N GLN A 98 4.64 -10.29 3.82
CA GLN A 98 3.39 -10.98 3.57
C GLN A 98 2.32 -10.48 4.53
N GLY A 99 1.05 -10.63 4.12
CA GLY A 99 -0.09 -10.18 4.90
C GLY A 99 -0.43 -8.71 4.64
N ASP A 100 -1.06 -8.09 5.63
CA ASP A 100 -1.73 -6.79 5.48
C ASP A 100 -0.80 -5.67 5.90
N THR A 101 0.20 -5.42 5.04
CA THR A 101 1.34 -4.55 5.37
C THR A 101 1.70 -3.63 4.19
N ALA A 102 2.35 -2.50 4.50
CA ALA A 102 2.89 -1.61 3.46
C ALA A 102 3.96 -2.29 2.59
N PRO A 103 4.94 -3.04 3.15
CA PRO A 103 5.93 -3.74 2.34
C PRO A 103 5.29 -4.69 1.32
N TYR A 104 4.22 -5.40 1.67
CA TYR A 104 3.48 -6.25 0.72
C TYR A 104 2.88 -5.44 -0.44
N LEU A 105 2.26 -4.29 -0.15
CA LEU A 105 1.67 -3.41 -1.17
C LEU A 105 2.73 -2.76 -2.07
N GLN A 106 3.82 -2.26 -1.47
CA GLN A 106 4.96 -1.69 -2.18
C GLN A 106 5.62 -2.72 -3.09
N TYR A 107 5.85 -3.94 -2.60
CA TYR A 107 6.36 -5.04 -3.40
C TYR A 107 5.40 -5.43 -4.54
N SER A 108 4.09 -5.44 -4.28
CA SER A 108 3.08 -5.70 -5.31
C SER A 108 3.15 -4.67 -6.44
N HIS A 109 3.29 -3.38 -6.12
CA HIS A 109 3.52 -2.33 -7.11
C HIS A 109 4.83 -2.54 -7.90
N VAL A 110 5.95 -2.81 -7.22
CA VAL A 110 7.25 -3.10 -7.86
C VAL A 110 7.15 -4.28 -8.81
N ARG A 111 6.47 -5.35 -8.42
CA ARG A 111 6.26 -6.55 -9.24
C ARG A 111 5.48 -6.21 -10.51
N ILE A 112 4.44 -5.39 -10.43
CA ILE A 112 3.70 -4.92 -11.61
C ILE A 112 4.64 -4.12 -12.54
N ARG A 113 5.39 -3.16 -11.99
CA ARG A 113 6.36 -2.36 -12.76
C ARG A 113 7.43 -3.23 -13.44
N SER A 114 7.83 -4.34 -12.81
CA SER A 114 8.80 -5.28 -13.38
C SER A 114 8.36 -5.95 -14.67
N ILE A 115 7.05 -6.05 -14.93
CA ILE A 115 6.50 -6.59 -16.17
C ILE A 115 6.90 -5.69 -17.34
N PHE A 116 6.77 -4.38 -17.16
CA PHE A 116 7.09 -3.38 -18.18
C PHE A 116 8.59 -3.30 -18.48
N ARG A 117 9.45 -3.59 -17.50
CA ARG A 117 10.91 -3.69 -17.71
C ARG A 117 11.33 -4.82 -18.65
N LYS A 118 10.43 -5.77 -18.93
CA LYS A 118 10.67 -6.89 -19.85
C LYS A 118 10.19 -6.60 -21.27
N LEU A 119 9.64 -5.42 -21.52
CA LEU A 119 9.18 -5.02 -22.86
C LEU A 119 10.33 -4.36 -23.61
N ASP A 120 10.39 -4.59 -24.92
CA ASP A 120 11.41 -4.00 -25.80
C ASP A 120 11.17 -2.51 -26.07
N ALA A 121 9.97 -2.01 -25.80
CA ALA A 121 9.57 -0.63 -26.00
C ALA A 121 8.59 -0.17 -24.89
N PRO A 122 8.51 1.15 -24.63
CA PRO A 122 7.48 1.70 -23.76
C PRO A 122 6.07 1.28 -24.22
N PHE A 123 5.24 0.88 -23.28
CA PHE A 123 3.86 0.51 -23.56
C PHE A 123 2.94 1.71 -23.40
N ASP A 124 2.20 2.05 -24.46
CA ASP A 124 1.15 3.05 -24.41
C ASP A 124 -0.21 2.39 -24.11
N ALA A 125 -0.65 2.52 -22.86
CA ALA A 125 -1.94 1.98 -22.43
C ALA A 125 -3.15 2.71 -23.05
N THR A 126 -2.99 3.93 -23.60
CA THR A 126 -4.11 4.70 -24.16
C THR A 126 -4.57 4.17 -25.52
N ALA A 127 -3.68 3.47 -26.23
CA ALA A 127 -3.96 2.86 -27.52
C ALA A 127 -4.54 1.43 -27.41
N ALA A 128 -4.56 0.84 -26.21
CA ALA A 128 -4.97 -0.54 -26.01
C ALA A 128 -6.48 -0.69 -25.81
N GLY A 129 -7.11 -1.56 -26.59
CA GLY A 129 -8.48 -2.01 -26.34
C GLY A 129 -8.55 -2.94 -25.13
N ILE A 130 -9.56 -2.77 -24.28
CA ILE A 130 -9.80 -3.65 -23.13
C ILE A 130 -10.69 -4.83 -23.54
N HIS A 131 -10.12 -6.03 -23.46
CA HIS A 131 -10.77 -7.32 -23.69
C HIS A 131 -10.80 -8.12 -22.39
N LEU A 132 -11.99 -8.53 -21.95
CA LEU A 132 -12.23 -9.24 -20.69
C LEU A 132 -12.88 -10.59 -20.99
N ASN A 133 -12.09 -11.64 -20.94
CA ASN A 133 -12.50 -13.01 -21.26
C ASN A 133 -12.51 -13.90 -20.02
N GLU A 134 -11.61 -13.63 -19.06
CA GLU A 134 -11.43 -14.43 -17.86
C GLU A 134 -12.11 -13.81 -16.63
N ALA A 135 -12.59 -14.66 -15.71
CA ALA A 135 -13.20 -14.19 -14.47
C ALA A 135 -12.25 -13.31 -13.64
N ALA A 136 -10.94 -13.61 -13.66
CA ALA A 136 -9.93 -12.84 -12.96
C ALA A 136 -9.71 -11.44 -13.57
N GLU A 137 -9.80 -11.31 -14.90
CA GLU A 137 -9.77 -10.01 -15.59
C GLU A 137 -10.96 -9.13 -15.18
N ILE A 138 -12.16 -9.72 -15.19
CA ILE A 138 -13.40 -9.02 -14.81
C ILE A 138 -13.35 -8.59 -13.34
N HIS A 139 -12.88 -9.46 -12.44
CA HIS A 139 -12.76 -9.14 -11.03
C HIS A 139 -11.78 -7.98 -10.79
N LEU A 140 -10.60 -8.02 -11.41
CA LEU A 140 -9.61 -6.96 -11.30
C LEU A 140 -10.15 -5.61 -11.80
N VAL A 141 -10.80 -5.59 -12.97
CA VAL A 141 -11.40 -4.36 -13.53
C VAL A 141 -12.45 -3.76 -12.61
N ARG A 142 -13.32 -4.60 -12.03
CA ARG A 142 -14.34 -4.12 -11.07
C ARG A 142 -13.71 -3.41 -9.88
N LEU A 143 -12.61 -3.95 -9.35
CA LEU A 143 -11.89 -3.30 -8.26
C LEU A 143 -11.22 -1.99 -8.70
N ILE A 144 -10.61 -1.95 -9.89
CA ILE A 144 -10.01 -0.71 -10.43
C ILE A 144 -11.07 0.39 -10.53
N VAL A 145 -12.25 0.10 -11.08
CA VAL A 145 -13.33 1.09 -11.24
C VAL A 145 -13.92 1.54 -9.89
N ARG A 146 -14.01 0.63 -8.92
CA ARG A 146 -14.48 0.94 -7.55
C ARG A 146 -13.61 1.98 -6.82
N PHE A 147 -12.40 2.27 -7.30
CA PHE A 147 -11.57 3.33 -6.71
C PHE A 147 -12.28 4.69 -6.66
N GLY A 148 -13.04 5.03 -7.70
CA GLY A 148 -13.81 6.29 -7.73
C GLY A 148 -14.95 6.32 -6.72
N GLU A 149 -15.47 5.15 -6.33
CA GLU A 149 -16.58 4.99 -5.41
C GLU A 149 -16.13 4.97 -3.95
N ILE A 150 -14.97 4.37 -3.65
CA ILE A 150 -14.47 4.26 -2.27
C ILE A 150 -14.00 5.61 -1.73
N LEU A 151 -13.45 6.49 -2.57
CA LEU A 151 -12.86 7.75 -2.11
C LEU A 151 -13.88 8.68 -1.40
N PRO A 152 -15.08 8.93 -1.96
CA PRO A 152 -16.10 9.71 -1.27
C PRO A 152 -16.51 9.11 0.08
N THR A 153 -16.64 7.78 0.17
CA THR A 153 -17.09 7.11 1.41
C THR A 153 -16.10 7.29 2.57
N ILE A 154 -14.81 7.51 2.28
CA ILE A 154 -13.81 7.78 3.31
C ILE A 154 -14.08 9.13 3.97
N LEU A 155 -14.59 10.11 3.22
CA LEU A 155 -14.86 11.47 3.69
C LEU A 155 -16.08 11.55 4.60
N GLU A 156 -17.01 10.60 4.51
CA GLU A 156 -18.21 10.57 5.36
C GLU A 156 -17.85 10.36 6.84
N ASP A 157 -17.03 9.36 7.14
CA ASP A 157 -16.68 8.96 8.52
C ASP A 157 -15.19 9.14 8.88
N HIS A 158 -14.39 9.67 7.95
CA HIS A 158 -12.95 9.89 8.10
C HIS A 158 -12.23 8.57 8.43
N ARG A 159 -12.45 7.56 7.58
CA ARG A 159 -12.01 6.16 7.78
C ARG A 159 -10.96 5.74 6.74
N PRO A 160 -9.67 6.11 6.93
CA PRO A 160 -8.61 5.76 5.98
C PRO A 160 -8.41 4.24 5.83
N ASN A 161 -8.84 3.45 6.83
CA ASN A 161 -8.78 1.99 6.77
C ASN A 161 -9.63 1.39 5.65
N LEU A 162 -10.66 2.08 5.17
CA LEU A 162 -11.40 1.66 3.99
C LEU A 162 -10.52 1.68 2.74
N LEU A 163 -9.68 2.71 2.59
CA LEU A 163 -8.70 2.79 1.49
C LEU A 163 -7.60 1.75 1.64
N ALA A 164 -7.07 1.57 2.86
CA ALA A 164 -6.05 0.55 3.13
C ALA A 164 -6.57 -0.86 2.78
N ASN A 165 -7.79 -1.19 3.18
CA ASN A 165 -8.43 -2.46 2.83
C ASN A 165 -8.65 -2.60 1.32
N TYR A 166 -9.09 -1.52 0.66
CA TYR A 166 -9.28 -1.50 -0.79
C TYR A 166 -7.96 -1.77 -1.54
N VAL A 167 -6.86 -1.11 -1.18
CA VAL A 167 -5.57 -1.34 -1.88
C VAL A 167 -5.01 -2.74 -1.61
N LEU A 168 -5.28 -3.33 -0.44
CA LEU A 168 -4.96 -4.74 -0.15
C LEU A 168 -5.77 -5.69 -1.03
N GLU A 169 -7.09 -5.46 -1.15
CA GLU A 169 -7.97 -6.24 -2.02
C GLU A 169 -7.50 -6.14 -3.48
N LEU A 170 -7.20 -4.94 -3.96
CA LEU A 170 -6.69 -4.71 -5.32
C LEU A 170 -5.37 -5.45 -5.57
N ALA A 171 -4.42 -5.37 -4.63
CA ALA A 171 -3.14 -6.07 -4.76
C ALA A 171 -3.32 -7.60 -4.78
N ARG A 172 -4.18 -8.16 -3.93
CA ARG A 172 -4.50 -9.60 -3.92
C ARG A 172 -5.17 -10.03 -5.23
N ALA A 173 -6.16 -9.27 -5.70
CA ALA A 173 -6.83 -9.53 -6.97
C ALA A 173 -5.84 -9.48 -8.16
N PHE A 174 -4.86 -8.57 -8.13
CA PHE A 174 -3.80 -8.55 -9.13
C PHE A 174 -2.95 -9.82 -9.09
N HIS A 175 -2.56 -10.34 -7.92
CA HIS A 175 -1.80 -11.59 -7.85
C HIS A 175 -2.59 -12.77 -8.42
N SER A 176 -3.87 -12.89 -8.07
CA SER A 176 -4.75 -13.93 -8.64
C SER A 176 -4.92 -13.78 -10.16
N TYR A 177 -5.07 -12.55 -10.65
CA TYR A 177 -5.10 -12.25 -12.08
C TYR A 177 -3.79 -12.65 -12.76
N PHE A 178 -2.64 -12.26 -12.22
CA PHE A 178 -1.34 -12.52 -12.82
C PHE A 178 -0.99 -14.02 -12.87
N GLU A 179 -1.50 -14.79 -11.89
CA GLU A 179 -1.39 -16.25 -11.88
C GLU A 179 -2.29 -16.91 -12.93
N ALA A 180 -3.55 -16.49 -13.02
CA ALA A 180 -4.54 -17.10 -13.92
C ALA A 180 -4.39 -16.66 -15.38
N CYS A 181 -3.87 -15.45 -15.64
CA CYS A 181 -3.88 -14.82 -16.95
C CYS A 181 -2.46 -14.47 -17.41
N PRO A 182 -1.79 -15.35 -18.21
CA PRO A 182 -0.46 -15.05 -18.73
C PRO A 182 -0.42 -13.73 -19.51
N VAL A 183 0.35 -12.75 -19.03
CA VAL A 183 0.41 -11.41 -19.64
C VAL A 183 1.34 -11.39 -20.85
N LEU A 184 2.64 -11.64 -20.65
CA LEU A 184 3.65 -11.49 -21.71
C LEU A 184 3.60 -12.59 -22.78
N LYS A 185 2.99 -13.72 -22.47
CA LYS A 185 2.84 -14.88 -23.39
C LYS A 185 1.54 -14.86 -24.19
N ALA A 186 0.64 -13.92 -23.92
CA ALA A 186 -0.59 -13.80 -24.67
C ALA A 186 -0.31 -13.27 -26.09
N GLU A 187 -1.21 -13.57 -27.02
CA GLU A 187 -1.21 -12.99 -28.37
C GLU A 187 -2.01 -11.68 -28.39
N GLU A 188 -1.81 -10.86 -29.43
CA GLU A 188 -2.63 -9.67 -29.63
C GLU A 188 -4.05 -10.04 -30.09
N PRO A 189 -5.08 -9.28 -29.67
CA PRO A 189 -5.04 -8.04 -28.88
C PRO A 189 -5.03 -8.25 -27.36
N ILE A 190 -5.04 -9.51 -26.89
CA ILE A 190 -5.19 -9.84 -25.46
C ILE A 190 -3.95 -9.41 -24.66
N ARG A 191 -2.74 -9.56 -25.22
CA ARG A 191 -1.51 -9.09 -24.59
C ARG A 191 -1.58 -7.59 -24.26
N SER A 192 -1.96 -6.76 -25.21
CA SER A 192 -2.14 -5.32 -24.99
C SER A 192 -3.23 -5.01 -23.96
N SER A 193 -4.38 -5.69 -24.01
CA SER A 193 -5.43 -5.55 -22.98
C SER A 193 -4.88 -5.85 -21.58
N ARG A 194 -4.18 -6.97 -21.43
CA ARG A 194 -3.61 -7.42 -20.15
C ARG A 194 -2.54 -6.47 -19.62
N LEU A 195 -1.67 -5.96 -20.49
CA LEU A 195 -0.71 -4.92 -20.14
C LEU A 195 -1.39 -3.62 -19.69
N ALA A 196 -2.50 -3.24 -20.32
CA ALA A 196 -3.30 -2.09 -19.87
C ALA A 196 -3.90 -2.31 -18.47
N LEU A 197 -4.37 -3.52 -18.16
CA LEU A 197 -4.84 -3.87 -16.81
C LEU A 197 -3.70 -3.81 -15.78
N CYS A 198 -2.50 -4.30 -16.11
CA CYS A 198 -1.32 -4.13 -15.27
C CYS A 198 -1.01 -2.64 -15.03
N GLU A 199 -1.07 -1.81 -16.07
CA GLU A 199 -0.79 -0.38 -15.97
C GLU A 199 -1.77 0.33 -15.04
N LEU A 200 -3.07 0.14 -15.30
CA LEU A 200 -4.15 0.70 -14.49
C LEU A 200 -4.03 0.25 -13.03
N THR A 201 -3.75 -1.03 -12.79
CA THR A 201 -3.61 -1.56 -11.43
C THR A 201 -2.49 -0.87 -10.66
N ALA A 202 -1.30 -0.72 -11.26
CA ALA A 202 -0.19 -0.08 -10.57
C ALA A 202 -0.41 1.43 -10.37
N ARG A 203 -1.04 2.12 -11.33
CA ARG A 203 -1.46 3.52 -11.15
C ARG A 203 -2.44 3.67 -9.99
N THR A 204 -3.44 2.80 -9.90
CA THR A 204 -4.43 2.82 -8.82
C THR A 204 -3.81 2.47 -7.47
N LEU A 205 -2.95 1.45 -7.40
CA LEU A 205 -2.21 1.12 -6.17
C LEU A 205 -1.32 2.28 -5.72
N LYS A 206 -0.55 2.88 -6.65
CA LYS A 206 0.32 4.03 -6.35
C LYS A 206 -0.50 5.22 -5.84
N GLN A 207 -1.63 5.52 -6.49
CA GLN A 207 -2.50 6.62 -6.07
C GLN A 207 -3.13 6.35 -4.69
N GLY A 208 -3.62 5.14 -4.44
CA GLY A 208 -4.20 4.76 -3.15
C GLY A 208 -3.18 4.83 -2.01
N LEU A 209 -1.96 4.33 -2.24
CA LEU A 209 -0.85 4.44 -1.28
C LEU A 209 -0.45 5.91 -1.05
N HIS A 210 -0.36 6.71 -2.11
CA HIS A 210 -0.04 8.13 -2.01
C HIS A 210 -1.07 8.90 -1.18
N LEU A 211 -2.37 8.60 -1.33
CA LEU A 211 -3.43 9.18 -0.50
C LEU A 211 -3.35 8.76 0.98
N LEU A 212 -2.74 7.62 1.27
CA LEU A 212 -2.37 7.20 2.64
C LEU A 212 -1.03 7.80 3.10
N GLY A 213 -0.39 8.64 2.28
CA GLY A 213 0.93 9.21 2.56
C GLY A 213 2.06 8.18 2.52
N ILE A 214 1.89 7.08 1.79
CA ILE A 214 2.86 5.99 1.67
C ILE A 214 3.45 6.02 0.26
N ASP A 215 4.77 6.16 0.20
CA ASP A 215 5.50 6.12 -1.06
C ASP A 215 5.78 4.67 -1.51
N VAL A 216 6.00 4.51 -2.81
CA VAL A 216 6.37 3.23 -3.43
C VAL A 216 7.77 3.34 -4.03
N PRO A 217 8.70 2.41 -3.73
CA PRO A 217 10.00 2.40 -4.36
C PRO A 217 9.90 1.91 -5.81
N GLU A 218 10.91 2.24 -6.62
CA GLU A 218 10.98 1.81 -8.02
C GLU A 218 11.37 0.33 -8.17
N ARG A 219 12.15 -0.17 -7.20
CA ARG A 219 12.56 -1.57 -7.05
C ARG A 219 12.67 -1.93 -5.57
N MET A 220 12.49 -3.22 -5.28
CA MET A 220 12.50 -3.85 -3.96
C MET A 220 12.70 -5.34 -4.16
#